data_AF-A0A0F9HIH0-F1
#
_entry.id   AF-A0A0F9HIH0-F1
#
_cell.length_a   1.000
_cell.length_b   1.000
_cell.length_c   1.000
_cell.angle_alpha   90.00
_cell.angle_beta   90.00
_cell.angle_gamma   90.00
#
_symmetry.space_group_name_H-M   'P 1'
#
loop_
_entity.id
_entity.type
_entity.pdbx_description
1 polymer ?
#
loop_
_entity_poly.entity_id
_entity_poly.type
_entity_poly.pdbx_seq_one_letter_code
_entity_poly.pdbx_strand_id
1 'polypeptide(L)'
;MIWETKYTYLPKYEFTSTSKHGDRFKRKDTRQLRVARMETPCDNISDMKHLILLSHHLDVPVHYSFDEPQTAFIEIIAKESI
;
A
#
# COMPACT_ATOMS: atom_id res chain seq x y z
N MET A 1 13.23 9.86 -9.15
CA MET A 1 12.34 8.79 -8.70
C MET A 1 13.06 7.92 -7.68
N ILE A 2 12.44 7.65 -6.54
CA ILE A 2 12.99 6.88 -5.42
C ILE A 2 12.14 5.62 -5.24
N TRP A 3 12.79 4.49 -4.97
CA TRP A 3 12.14 3.21 -4.69
C TRP A 3 12.45 2.77 -3.26
N GLU A 4 11.41 2.61 -2.46
CA GLU A 4 11.50 2.10 -1.09
C GLU A 4 10.70 0.81 -0.94
N THR A 5 11.15 -0.09 -0.08
CA THR A 5 10.37 -1.28 0.32
C THR A 5 10.18 -1.25 1.82
N LYS A 6 8.92 -1.30 2.26
CA LYS A 6 8.53 -1.41 3.67
C LYS A 6 7.81 -2.74 3.89
N TYR A 7 8.01 -3.32 5.07
CA TYR A 7 7.27 -4.50 5.51
C TYR A 7 6.16 -4.06 6.45
N THR A 8 4.93 -4.44 6.13
CA THR A 8 3.76 -4.16 6.97
C THR A 8 3.18 -5.49 7.44
N TYR A 9 2.89 -5.60 8.74
CA TYR A 9 2.27 -6.78 9.33
C TYR A 9 0.78 -6.52 9.53
N LEU A 10 -0.07 -7.22 8.77
CA LEU A 10 -1.53 -7.13 8.97
C LEU A 10 -2.02 -8.31 9.80
N PRO A 11 -2.64 -8.06 10.97
CA PRO A 11 -3.24 -9.12 11.76
C PRO A 11 -4.45 -9.69 11.01
N LYS A 12 -4.51 -11.01 10.90
CA LYS A 12 -5.69 -11.73 10.42
C LYS A 12 -6.53 -12.16 11.61
N TYR A 13 -7.81 -11.85 11.54
CA TYR A 13 -8.80 -12.26 12.54
C TYR A 13 -9.74 -13.30 11.94
N GLU A 14 -10.09 -14.30 12.73
CA GLU A 14 -11.07 -15.32 12.38
C GLU A 14 -12.30 -15.12 13.28
N PHE A 15 -13.47 -15.14 12.66
CA PHE A 15 -14.73 -15.08 13.39
C PHE A 15 -14.84 -16.30 14.31
N THR A 16 -15.20 -16.08 15.57
CA THR A 16 -15.36 -17.17 16.55
C THR A 16 -16.80 -17.41 16.92
N SER A 17 -17.54 -16.36 17.30
CA SER A 17 -18.96 -16.49 17.65
C SER A 17 -19.65 -15.13 17.73
N THR A 18 -20.97 -15.15 17.65
CA THR A 18 -21.82 -13.99 17.94
C THR A 18 -22.47 -14.17 19.31
N SER A 19 -22.48 -13.12 20.12
CA SER A 19 -23.16 -13.09 21.43
C SER A 19 -24.13 -11.90 21.51
N LYS A 20 -24.91 -11.80 22.59
CA LYS A 20 -25.78 -10.63 22.85
C LYS A 20 -25.03 -9.30 22.93
N HIS A 21 -23.71 -9.34 23.08
CA HIS A 21 -22.83 -8.18 23.13
C HIS A 21 -22.07 -7.93 21.81
N GLY A 22 -22.41 -8.67 20.75
CA GLY A 22 -21.82 -8.52 19.41
C GLY A 22 -20.93 -9.68 18.99
N ASP A 23 -20.29 -9.49 17.83
CA ASP A 23 -19.41 -10.46 17.19
C ASP A 23 -18.04 -10.53 17.85
N ARG A 24 -17.55 -11.76 18.01
CA ARG A 24 -16.23 -12.07 18.54
C ARG A 24 -15.35 -12.57 17.41
N PHE A 25 -14.12 -12.06 17.42
CA PHE A 25 -13.07 -12.46 16.50
C PHE A 25 -11.82 -12.83 17.30
N LYS A 26 -11.08 -13.85 16.87
CA LYS A 26 -9.79 -14.25 17.44
C LYS A 26 -8.68 -13.96 16.45
N ARG A 27 -7.57 -13.39 16.91
CA ARG A 27 -6.38 -13.18 16.08
C ARG A 27 -5.78 -14.55 15.73
N LYS A 28 -5.74 -14.89 14.44
CA LYS A 28 -5.28 -16.18 13.93
C LYS A 28 -3.80 -16.14 13.57
N ASP A 29 -3.37 -15.07 12.90
CA ASP A 29 -2.04 -14.95 12.33
C ASP A 29 -1.67 -13.47 12.07
N THR A 30 -0.42 -13.20 11.74
CA THR A 30 0.09 -11.91 11.27
C THR A 30 0.73 -12.11 9.91
N ARG A 31 0.07 -11.62 8.85
CA ARG A 31 0.60 -11.72 7.49
C ARG A 31 1.66 -10.65 7.29
N GLN A 32 2.86 -11.06 6.88
CA GLN A 32 3.88 -10.14 6.40
C GLN A 32 3.53 -9.72 4.96
N LEU A 33 3.37 -8.42 4.74
CA LEU A 33 3.18 -7.84 3.42
C LEU A 33 4.43 -7.07 3.04
N ARG A 34 4.94 -7.33 1.83
CA ARG A 34 6.00 -6.53 1.23
C ARG A 34 5.33 -5.43 0.40
N VAL A 35 5.46 -4.20 0.87
CA VAL A 35 4.94 -2.99 0.22
C VAL A 35 6.11 -2.27 -0.42
N ALA A 36 6.04 -2.05 -1.72
CA ALA A 36 6.96 -1.19 -2.42
C ALA A 36 6.32 0.18 -2.63
N ARG A 37 7.05 1.26 -2.33
CA ARG A 37 6.65 2.64 -2.57
C ARG A 37 7.58 3.23 -3.62
N MET A 38 7.01 3.70 -4.72
CA MET A 38 7.74 4.42 -5.75
C MET A 38 7.32 5.87 -5.70
N GLU A 39 8.28 6.77 -5.49
CA GLU A 39 8.04 8.18 -5.21
C GLU A 39 8.81 9.08 -6.17
N THR A 40 8.21 10.20 -6.54
CA THR A 40 8.87 11.26 -7.29
C THR A 40 8.45 12.63 -6.77
N PRO A 41 9.37 13.61 -6.77
CA PRO A 41 9.00 15.02 -6.68
C PRO A 41 8.00 15.40 -7.77
N CYS A 42 7.03 16.27 -7.42
CA CYS A 42 6.00 16.76 -8.35
C CYS A 42 6.54 17.72 -9.43
N ASP A 43 7.72 18.30 -9.21
CA ASP A 43 8.40 19.20 -10.15
C ASP A 43 9.11 18.47 -11.31
N ASN A 44 9.37 17.16 -11.16
CA ASN A 44 9.99 16.35 -12.20
C ASN A 44 8.94 15.76 -13.18
N ILE A 45 8.72 16.47 -14.29
CA ILE A 45 7.77 16.09 -15.35
C ILE A 45 8.05 14.69 -15.92
N SER A 46 9.33 14.33 -16.11
CA SER A 46 9.69 13.04 -16.70
C SER A 46 9.27 11.89 -15.79
N ASP A 47 9.61 11.98 -14.52
CA ASP A 47 9.31 10.93 -13.54
C ASP A 47 7.80 10.84 -13.25
N MET A 48 7.11 11.99 -13.21
CA MET A 48 5.65 12.04 -13.07
C MET A 48 4.92 11.32 -14.20
N LYS A 49 5.37 11.48 -15.46
CA LYS A 49 4.80 10.76 -16.60
C LYS A 49 4.96 9.24 -16.44
N HIS A 50 6.14 8.79 -16.02
CA HIS A 50 6.39 7.37 -15.78
C HIS A 50 5.51 6.84 -14.63
N LEU A 51 5.37 7.60 -13.54
CA LEU A 51 4.53 7.23 -12.41
C LEU A 51 3.04 7.07 -12.82
N ILE A 52 2.51 8.01 -13.60
CA ILE A 52 1.12 7.95 -14.10
C ILE A 52 0.91 6.76 -15.03
N LEU A 53 1.86 6.48 -15.93
CA LEU A 53 1.78 5.31 -16.81
C LEU A 53 1.81 4.00 -16.03
N LEU A 54 2.68 3.89 -15.02
CA LEU A 54 2.76 2.71 -14.17
C LEU A 54 1.49 2.52 -13.34
N SER A 55 0.94 3.61 -12.78
CA SER A 55 -0.36 3.61 -12.09
C SER A 55 -1.46 3.05 -12.98
N HIS A 56 -1.53 3.48 -14.24
CA HIS A 56 -2.51 2.98 -15.20
C HIS A 56 -2.30 1.49 -15.53
N HIS A 57 -1.06 1.05 -15.77
CA HIS A 57 -0.77 -0.34 -16.10
C HIS A 57 -1.02 -1.32 -14.95
N LEU A 58 -0.82 -0.87 -13.71
CA LEU A 58 -0.97 -1.71 -12.52
C LEU A 58 -2.36 -1.59 -11.88
N ASP A 59 -3.21 -0.71 -12.39
CA ASP A 59 -4.52 -0.36 -11.80
C ASP A 59 -4.39 0.06 -10.32
N VAL A 60 -3.40 0.90 -10.03
CA VAL A 60 -3.09 1.42 -8.68
C VAL A 60 -3.22 2.94 -8.68
N PRO A 61 -3.90 3.56 -7.70
CA PRO A 61 -4.01 5.02 -7.64
C PRO A 61 -2.67 5.71 -7.37
N VAL A 62 -2.49 6.90 -7.97
CA VAL A 62 -1.42 7.81 -7.59
C VAL A 62 -1.84 8.60 -6.36
N HIS A 63 -0.99 8.59 -5.34
CA HIS A 63 -1.14 9.42 -4.14
C HIS A 63 -0.26 10.66 -4.24
N TYR A 64 -0.74 11.77 -3.67
CA TYR A 64 -0.01 13.03 -3.62
C TYR A 64 0.20 13.42 -2.17
N SER A 65 1.45 13.72 -1.81
CA SER A 65 1.85 14.33 -0.55
C SER A 65 2.16 15.79 -0.80
N PHE A 66 1.43 16.69 -0.15
CA PHE A 66 1.64 18.14 -0.29
C PHE A 66 2.54 18.72 0.80
N ASP A 67 3.16 17.86 1.61
CA ASP A 67 4.25 18.24 2.52
C ASP A 67 5.43 18.74 1.68
N GLU A 68 6.17 19.75 2.12
CA GLU A 68 7.33 20.26 1.37
C GLU A 68 8.56 19.35 1.57
N PRO A 69 9.19 18.81 0.50
CA PRO A 69 8.86 18.98 -0.92
C PRO A 69 7.67 18.13 -1.37
N GLN A 70 6.82 18.70 -2.25
CA GLN A 70 5.62 18.01 -2.75
C GLN A 70 6.02 16.77 -3.57
N THR A 71 5.46 15.61 -3.21
CA THR A 71 5.77 14.34 -3.86
C THR A 71 4.52 13.59 -4.31
N ALA A 72 4.68 12.79 -5.36
CA ALA A 72 3.68 11.84 -5.80
C ALA A 72 4.24 10.42 -5.65
N PHE A 73 3.41 9.47 -5.25
CA PHE A 73 3.83 8.09 -5.07
C PHE A 73 2.74 7.08 -5.42
N ILE A 74 3.16 5.85 -5.73
CA ILE A 74 2.28 4.67 -5.83
C ILE A 74 2.76 3.62 -4.82
N GLU A 75 1.83 2.84 -4.28
CA GLU A 75 2.13 1.73 -3.39
C GLU A 75 1.73 0.41 -4.03
N ILE A 76 2.69 -0.50 -4.15
CA ILE A 76 2.52 -1.80 -4.80
C ILE A 76 2.73 -2.88 -3.75
N ILE A 77 1.73 -3.73 -3.57
CA ILE A 77 1.80 -4.88 -2.65
C ILE A 77 2.11 -6.13 -3.46
N ALA A 78 3.24 -6.77 -3.18
CA ALA A 78 3.50 -8.10 -3.73
C ALA A 78 2.59 -9.10 -3.01
N LYS A 79 1.65 -9.70 -3.73
CA LYS A 79 0.91 -10.86 -3.22
C LYS A 79 1.90 -12.02 -3.17
N GLU A 80 2.20 -12.53 -1.97
CA GLU A 80 2.83 -13.85 -1.84
C GLU A 80 2.02 -14.84 -2.68
N SER A 81 2.70 -15.54 -3.60
CA SER A 81 2.10 -16.66 -4.34
C SER A 81 1.53 -17.63 -3.32
N ILE A 82 0.22 -17.85 -3.41
CA ILE A 82 -0.48 -18.89 -2.65
C ILE A 82 -0.06 -20.24 -3.19
#